data_AF-A0A238ZK14-F1
#
_entry.id   AF-A0A238ZK14-F1
#
_cell.length_a   1.000
_cell.length_b   1.000
_cell.length_c   1.000
_cell.angle_alpha   90.00
_cell.angle_beta   90.00
_cell.angle_gamma   90.00
#
_symmetry.space_group_name_H-M   'P 1'
#
loop_
_entity.id
_entity.type
_entity.pdbx_description
1 polymer ?
#
loop_
_entity_poly.entity_id
_entity_poly.type
_entity_poly.pdbx_seq_one_letter_code
_entity_poly.pdbx_strand_id
1 'polypeptide(L)'
;MKTAALLISAALLSLTAGTAFGAGCEQGNPPALPDGATASADEMGVAMKAVKAYITATQEYQACLEAAGKGKVDMNAYNKSTEMMEKLAADFNKQLKTFKSRAG
;
A
#
# COMPACT_ATOMS: atom_id res chain seq x y z
N MET A 1 -6.30 -41.76 -11.46
CA MET A 1 -4.89 -41.55 -11.07
C MET A 1 -4.27 -40.55 -12.03
N LYS A 2 -3.86 -39.38 -11.53
CA LYS A 2 -2.74 -38.52 -11.95
C LYS A 2 -2.93 -37.13 -11.34
N THR A 3 -2.65 -37.12 -10.03
CA THR A 3 -2.07 -36.03 -9.24
C THR A 3 -2.12 -34.62 -9.82
N ALA A 4 -3.01 -33.81 -9.26
CA ALA A 4 -2.89 -32.36 -9.23
C ALA A 4 -1.60 -31.98 -8.49
N ALA A 5 -0.63 -31.41 -9.19
CA ALA A 5 0.55 -30.81 -8.58
C ALA A 5 0.17 -29.40 -8.11
N LEU A 6 -0.24 -29.32 -6.84
CA LEU A 6 -0.27 -28.10 -6.05
C LEU A 6 1.15 -27.52 -5.98
N LEU A 7 1.43 -26.49 -6.76
CA LEU A 7 2.58 -25.63 -6.53
C LEU A 7 2.13 -24.51 -5.61
N ILE A 8 2.22 -24.79 -4.31
CA ILE A 8 2.09 -23.81 -3.23
C ILE A 8 3.36 -22.95 -3.26
N SER A 9 3.33 -21.88 -4.03
CA SER A 9 4.25 -20.76 -3.82
C SER A 9 3.65 -19.88 -2.72
N ALA A 10 3.86 -20.30 -1.48
CA ALA A 10 3.64 -19.45 -0.32
C ALA A 10 4.65 -18.29 -0.42
N ALA A 11 4.24 -17.19 -1.06
CA ALA A 11 4.91 -15.92 -0.93
C ALA A 11 4.76 -15.51 0.54
N LEU A 12 5.77 -15.83 1.34
CA LEU A 12 6.01 -15.25 2.66
C LEU A 12 6.15 -13.74 2.46
N LEU A 13 5.02 -13.02 2.51
CA LEU A 13 5.01 -11.59 2.78
C LEU A 13 5.43 -11.44 4.23
N SER A 14 6.74 -11.32 4.44
CA SER A 14 7.31 -10.76 5.65
C SER A 14 6.76 -9.35 5.82
N LEU A 15 5.66 -9.21 6.56
CA LEU A 15 5.23 -7.91 7.09
C LEU A 15 6.26 -7.48 8.14
N THR A 16 7.39 -6.95 7.69
CA THR A 16 8.20 -6.09 8.54
C THR A 16 7.45 -4.77 8.67
N ALA A 17 6.49 -4.74 9.60
CA ALA A 17 6.01 -3.49 10.16
C ALA A 17 7.19 -2.87 10.91
N GLY A 18 8.04 -2.15 10.18
CA GLY A 18 9.14 -1.40 10.75
C GLY A 18 8.58 -0.23 11.53
N THR A 19 8.43 -0.37 12.85
CA THR A 19 8.40 0.79 13.75
C THR A 19 9.83 1.23 13.96
N ALA A 20 10.40 1.90 12.95
CA ALA A 20 11.62 2.66 13.12
C ALA A 20 11.23 4.10 13.46
N PHE A 21 10.86 4.35 14.72
CA PHE A 21 10.88 5.71 15.25
C PHE A 21 12.34 6.11 15.48
N GLY A 22 13.02 6.48 14.39
CA GLY A 22 14.39 6.97 14.37
C GLY A 22 14.48 8.27 13.59
N ALA A 23 14.50 9.39 14.31
CA ALA A 23 14.94 10.73 13.89
C ALA A 23 14.68 11.16 12.43
N GLY A 24 13.47 11.66 12.16
CA GLY A 24 13.07 12.24 10.88
C GLY A 24 11.98 11.39 10.24
N CYS A 25 10.79 11.93 10.12
CA CYS A 25 9.58 11.24 9.70
C CYS A 25 9.82 10.27 8.51
N GLU A 26 9.27 9.06 8.55
CA GLU A 26 9.32 8.11 7.43
C GLU A 26 7.92 7.62 7.05
N GLN A 27 7.57 7.73 5.76
CA GLN A 27 6.30 7.27 5.21
C GLN A 27 6.33 5.80 4.77
N GLY A 28 7.52 5.27 4.49
CA GLY A 28 7.70 4.00 3.77
C GLY A 28 7.32 4.10 2.29
N ASN A 29 7.33 2.96 1.59
CA ASN A 29 6.95 2.87 0.19
C ASN A 29 5.51 2.36 0.01
N PRO A 30 4.81 2.77 -1.06
CA PRO A 30 3.50 2.21 -1.40
C PRO A 30 3.56 0.69 -1.54
N PRO A 31 2.54 -0.05 -1.08
CA PRO A 31 2.48 -1.50 -1.25
C PRO A 31 2.32 -1.88 -2.72
N ALA A 32 2.84 -3.06 -3.07
CA ALA A 32 2.56 -3.65 -4.37
C ALA A 32 1.08 -4.00 -4.50
N LEU A 33 0.51 -3.70 -5.67
CA LEU A 33 -0.88 -4.00 -5.99
C LEU A 33 -0.94 -5.24 -6.89
N PRO A 34 -1.80 -6.22 -6.59
CA PRO A 34 -2.00 -7.37 -7.47
C PRO A 34 -2.72 -6.95 -8.76
N ASP A 35 -2.52 -7.71 -9.84
CA ASP A 35 -3.21 -7.48 -11.11
C ASP A 35 -4.67 -7.96 -11.01
N GLY A 36 -5.62 -7.02 -11.14
CA GLY A 36 -7.04 -7.34 -11.08
C GLY A 36 -7.50 -8.33 -12.15
N ALA A 37 -6.77 -8.49 -13.25
CA ALA A 37 -7.08 -9.46 -14.30
C ALA A 37 -6.78 -10.91 -13.88
N THR A 38 -5.91 -11.15 -12.90
CA THR A 38 -5.50 -12.51 -12.47
C THR A 38 -5.66 -12.76 -10.96
N ALA A 39 -5.74 -11.71 -10.14
CA ALA A 39 -5.83 -11.81 -8.69
C ALA A 39 -7.12 -12.51 -8.23
N SER A 40 -7.05 -13.19 -7.09
CA SER A 40 -8.17 -13.73 -6.33
C SER A 40 -8.83 -12.67 -5.44
N ALA A 41 -10.03 -12.99 -4.91
CA ALA A 41 -10.72 -12.11 -3.98
C ALA A 41 -9.92 -11.87 -2.69
N ASP A 42 -9.24 -12.90 -2.18
CA ASP A 42 -8.40 -12.82 -1.00
C ASP A 42 -7.19 -11.92 -1.23
N GLU A 43 -6.51 -12.05 -2.38
CA GLU A 43 -5.38 -11.18 -2.75
C GLU A 43 -5.80 -9.71 -2.88
N MET A 44 -6.96 -9.44 -3.51
CA MET A 44 -7.51 -8.08 -3.59
C MET A 44 -7.92 -7.54 -2.20
N GLY A 45 -8.42 -8.40 -1.31
CA GLY A 45 -8.74 -8.05 0.07
C GLY A 45 -7.51 -7.74 0.92
N VAL A 46 -6.41 -8.49 0.73
CA VAL A 46 -5.10 -8.18 1.34
C VAL A 46 -4.55 -6.87 0.81
N ALA A 47 -4.62 -6.63 -0.51
CA ALA A 47 -4.20 -5.37 -1.11
C ALA A 47 -4.98 -4.17 -0.55
N MET A 48 -6.29 -4.29 -0.36
CA MET A 48 -7.11 -3.23 0.26
C MET A 48 -6.62 -2.89 1.67
N LYS A 49 -6.32 -3.91 2.49
CA LYS A 49 -5.77 -3.70 3.85
C LYS A 49 -4.41 -3.02 3.80
N ALA A 50 -3.54 -3.42 2.88
CA ALA A 50 -2.23 -2.80 2.69
C ALA A 50 -2.34 -1.33 2.23
N VAL A 51 -3.23 -1.02 1.30
CA VAL A 51 -3.52 0.37 0.87
C VAL A 51 -4.00 1.20 2.05
N LYS A 52 -4.94 0.67 2.86
CA LYS A 52 -5.42 1.37 4.05
C LYS A 52 -4.30 1.63 5.06
N ALA A 53 -3.44 0.64 5.31
CA ALA A 53 -2.29 0.79 6.20
C ALA A 53 -1.33 1.88 5.70
N TYR A 54 -1.07 1.94 4.39
CA TYR A 54 -0.22 2.97 3.80
C TYR A 54 -0.83 4.37 3.90
N ILE A 55 -2.16 4.50 3.75
CA ILE A 55 -2.86 5.78 3.97
C ILE A 55 -2.65 6.25 5.41
N THR A 56 -2.82 5.37 6.39
CA THR A 56 -2.57 5.70 7.81
C THR A 56 -1.11 6.10 8.03
N ALA A 57 -0.14 5.32 7.54
CA ALA A 57 1.28 5.65 7.66
C ALA A 57 1.63 7.01 7.01
N THR A 58 0.97 7.34 5.89
CA THR A 58 1.15 8.64 5.24
C THR A 58 0.56 9.80 6.06
N GLN A 59 -0.58 9.59 6.70
CA GLN A 59 -1.17 10.60 7.61
C GLN A 59 -0.28 10.82 8.84
N GLU A 60 0.26 9.75 9.41
CA GLU A 60 1.23 9.82 10.51
C GLU A 60 2.52 10.53 10.10
N TYR A 61 3.01 10.26 8.89
CA TYR A 61 4.14 10.96 8.29
C TYR A 61 3.88 12.46 8.15
N GLN A 62 2.73 12.85 7.59
CA GLN A 62 2.34 14.25 7.42
C GLN A 62 2.24 14.96 8.78
N ALA A 63 1.58 14.35 9.76
CA ALA A 63 1.50 14.89 11.13
C ALA A 63 2.89 15.04 11.76
N CYS A 64 3.81 14.12 11.50
CA CYS A 64 5.19 14.21 11.94
C CYS A 64 5.93 15.39 11.26
N LEU A 65 5.75 15.60 9.96
CA LEU A 65 6.36 16.75 9.25
C LEU A 65 5.87 18.08 9.82
N GLU A 66 4.58 18.16 10.15
CA GLU A 66 3.98 19.33 10.78
C GLU A 66 4.58 19.59 12.17
N ALA A 67 4.70 18.55 12.99
CA ALA A 67 5.30 18.64 14.32
C ALA A 67 6.80 19.00 14.27
N ALA A 68 7.55 18.42 13.33
CA ALA A 68 8.98 18.66 13.15
C ALA A 68 9.27 20.08 12.63
N GLY A 69 8.38 20.61 11.78
CA GLY A 69 8.55 21.90 11.11
C GLY A 69 8.42 23.13 12.01
N LYS A 70 7.92 23.01 13.25
CA LYS A 70 7.68 24.14 14.19
C LYS A 70 7.02 25.37 13.51
N GLY A 71 6.04 25.13 12.63
CA GLY A 71 5.36 26.18 11.85
C GLY A 71 5.87 26.39 10.42
N LYS A 72 6.90 25.63 9.99
CA LYS A 72 7.36 25.54 8.59
C LYS A 72 7.35 24.07 8.17
N VAL A 73 6.19 23.62 7.69
CA VAL A 73 6.05 22.26 7.13
C VAL A 73 6.91 22.15 5.88
N ASP A 74 7.63 21.04 5.74
CA ASP A 74 8.28 20.71 4.48
C ASP A 74 7.21 20.36 3.44
N MET A 75 6.76 21.37 2.69
CA MET A 75 5.71 21.24 1.69
C MET A 75 6.11 20.33 0.53
N ASN A 76 7.41 20.19 0.25
CA ASN A 76 7.87 19.29 -0.80
C ASN A 76 7.69 17.83 -0.37
N ALA A 77 8.11 17.51 0.85
CA ALA A 77 7.89 16.20 1.46
C ALA A 77 6.39 15.88 1.62
N TYR A 78 5.61 16.87 2.09
CA TYR A 78 4.16 16.74 2.24
C TYR A 78 3.47 16.48 0.89
N ASN A 79 3.73 17.29 -0.14
CA ASN A 79 3.09 17.14 -1.44
C ASN A 79 3.46 15.80 -2.09
N LYS A 80 4.74 15.41 -2.01
CA LYS A 80 5.19 14.09 -2.48
C LYS A 80 4.47 12.95 -1.78
N SER A 81 4.23 13.07 -0.46
CA SER A 81 3.50 12.05 0.30
C SER A 81 2.06 11.88 -0.18
N THR A 82 1.40 13.00 -0.50
CA THR A 82 0.05 13.05 -1.05
C THR A 82 0.01 12.46 -2.46
N GLU A 83 0.93 12.85 -3.35
CA GLU A 83 1.02 12.31 -4.70
C GLU A 83 1.18 10.78 -4.71
N MET A 84 2.04 10.24 -3.83
CA MET A 84 2.22 8.80 -3.70
C MET A 84 0.94 8.10 -3.22
N MET A 85 0.21 8.71 -2.27
CA MET A 85 -1.07 8.19 -1.78
C MET A 85 -2.14 8.21 -2.88
N GLU A 86 -2.28 9.32 -3.59
CA GLU A 86 -3.25 9.48 -4.69
C GLU A 86 -2.96 8.50 -5.82
N LYS A 87 -1.69 8.37 -6.21
CA LYS A 87 -1.27 7.41 -7.23
C LYS A 87 -1.61 5.98 -6.82
N LEU A 88 -1.30 5.60 -5.59
CA LEU A 88 -1.64 4.26 -5.09
C LEU A 88 -3.15 4.02 -5.10
N ALA A 89 -3.95 4.99 -4.67
CA ALA A 89 -5.40 4.89 -4.69
C ALA A 89 -5.96 4.76 -6.11
N ALA A 90 -5.45 5.54 -7.06
CA ALA A 90 -5.83 5.48 -8.47
C ALA A 90 -5.47 4.11 -9.07
N ASP A 91 -4.26 3.62 -8.83
CA ASP A 91 -3.80 2.33 -9.32
C ASP A 91 -4.62 1.19 -8.69
N PHE A 92 -4.93 1.24 -7.39
CA PHE A 92 -5.78 0.24 -6.73
C PHE A 92 -7.20 0.24 -7.29
N ASN A 93 -7.80 1.41 -7.51
CA ASN A 93 -9.13 1.51 -8.10
C ASN A 93 -9.18 0.95 -9.52
N LYS A 94 -8.13 1.17 -10.31
CA LYS A 94 -7.99 0.57 -11.64
C LYS A 94 -7.98 -0.96 -11.55
N GLN A 95 -7.15 -1.54 -10.68
CA GLN A 95 -7.10 -2.99 -10.50
C GLN A 95 -8.42 -3.56 -9.97
N LEU A 96 -9.04 -2.88 -9.00
CA LEU A 96 -10.33 -3.26 -8.47
C LEU A 96 -11.43 -3.25 -9.53
N LYS A 97 -11.43 -2.27 -10.43
CA LYS A 97 -12.35 -2.23 -11.57
C LYS A 97 -12.13 -3.43 -12.49
N THR A 98 -10.89 -3.70 -12.89
CA THR A 98 -10.56 -4.86 -13.73
C THR A 98 -11.02 -6.17 -13.08
N PHE A 99 -10.74 -6.36 -11.79
CA PHE A 99 -11.17 -7.52 -11.03
C PHE A 99 -12.70 -7.69 -11.04
N LYS A 100 -13.44 -6.61 -10.76
CA LYS A 100 -14.90 -6.61 -10.77
C LYS A 100 -15.48 -6.91 -12.16
N SER A 101 -14.87 -6.39 -13.23
CA SER A 101 -15.31 -6.63 -14.61
C SER A 101 -15.12 -8.09 -15.07
N ARG A 102 -14.19 -8.84 -14.47
CA ARG A 102 -13.98 -10.28 -14.75
C ARG A 102 -14.90 -11.17 -13.92
N ALA A 103 -15.23 -10.75 -12.69
CA ALA A 103 -16.07 -11.52 -11.77
C ALA A 103 -17.58 -11.41 -12.06
N GLY A 104 -17.97 -10.58 -13.04
CA GLY A 104 -19.34 -10.41 -13.51
C GLY A 104 -19.73 -11.41 -14.59
#